data_AF-A0A847VH26-F1
#
_entry.id   AF-A0A847VH26-F1
#
_cell.length_a   1.000
_cell.length_b   1.000
_cell.length_c   1.000
_cell.angle_alpha   90.00
_cell.angle_beta   90.00
_cell.angle_gamma   90.00
#
_symmetry.space_group_name_H-M   'P 1'
#
loop_
_entity.id
_entity.type
_entity.pdbx_description
1 polymer ?
#
loop_
_entity_poly.entity_id
_entity_poly.type
_entity_poly.pdbx_seq_one_letter_code
_entity_poly.pdbx_strand_id
1 'polypeptide(L)'
;MADPASLTLTRPDDWHLHLRDGAALAAVLPFTARSFARAVVMPNLRPPVATTAQALAYRARIVAARPRAGPGSGFEPLMTLYLT
;
A
#
# COMPACT_ATOMS: atom_id res chain seq x y z
N MET A 1 12.35 30.82 12.20
CA MET A 1 13.17 29.83 11.46
C MET A 1 12.75 28.45 11.95
N ALA A 2 12.59 27.48 11.05
CA ALA A 2 12.25 26.11 11.46
C ALA A 2 13.40 25.51 12.28
N ASP A 3 13.06 24.73 13.30
CA ASP A 3 14.03 23.96 14.08
C ASP A 3 14.64 22.87 13.17
N PRO A 4 15.97 22.86 12.93
CA PRO A 4 16.62 21.85 12.09
C PRO A 4 16.43 20.41 12.60
N ALA A 5 15.95 20.22 13.83
CA ALA A 5 15.61 18.91 14.38
C ALA A 5 14.26 18.35 13.89
N SER A 6 13.43 19.13 13.18
CA SER A 6 12.09 18.68 12.76
C SER A 6 11.71 19.09 11.34
N LEU A 7 11.00 18.20 10.64
CA LEU A 7 10.40 18.46 9.34
C LEU A 7 8.92 18.07 9.38
N THR A 8 8.04 19.04 9.22
CA THR A 8 6.60 18.80 9.04
C THR A 8 6.29 18.81 7.55
N LEU A 9 5.68 17.74 7.06
CA LEU A 9 5.18 17.64 5.70
C LEU A 9 3.72 17.18 5.73
N THR A 10 2.97 17.59 4.71
CA THR A 10 1.68 16.95 4.39
C THR A 10 1.92 15.45 4.25
N ARG A 11 1.01 14.64 4.80
CA ARG A 11 1.15 13.18 4.76
C ARG A 11 1.39 12.71 3.31
N PRO A 12 2.51 12.03 3.03
CA PRO A 12 2.91 11.69 1.66
C PRO A 12 2.16 10.46 1.14
N ASP A 13 2.33 10.19 -0.15
CA ASP A 13 1.93 8.97 -0.84
C ASP A 13 3.16 8.26 -1.41
N ASP A 14 3.08 6.93 -1.56
CA ASP A 14 4.14 6.11 -2.18
C ASP A 14 3.74 5.70 -3.60
N TRP A 15 4.39 6.29 -4.61
CA TRP A 15 4.02 6.08 -6.01
C TRP A 15 4.60 4.80 -6.63
N HIS A 16 5.32 3.97 -5.87
CA HIS A 16 5.83 2.68 -6.35
C HIS A 16 6.03 1.69 -5.20
N LEU A 17 5.03 0.82 -4.95
CA LEU A 17 5.08 -0.11 -3.82
C LEU A 17 4.83 -1.57 -4.22
N HIS A 18 5.63 -2.47 -3.65
CA HIS A 18 5.43 -3.92 -3.73
C HIS A 18 5.00 -4.51 -2.37
N LEU A 19 3.73 -4.86 -2.24
CA LEU A 19 3.17 -5.43 -1.00
C LEU A 19 3.23 -6.96 -0.92
N ARG A 20 3.52 -7.66 -2.02
CA ARG A 20 3.48 -9.14 -2.11
C ARG A 20 2.08 -9.67 -1.74
N ASP A 21 1.96 -10.89 -1.21
CA ASP A 21 0.68 -11.47 -0.80
C ASP A 21 0.83 -12.36 0.44
N GLY A 22 -0.29 -12.82 1.01
CA GLY A 22 -0.32 -13.73 2.15
C GLY A 22 0.44 -13.22 3.37
N ALA A 23 1.28 -14.07 3.96
CA ALA A 23 2.06 -13.73 5.15
C ALA A 23 3.01 -12.53 4.93
N ALA A 24 3.57 -12.40 3.71
CA ALA A 24 4.44 -11.28 3.39
C ALA A 24 3.65 -9.96 3.37
N LEU A 25 2.46 -9.95 2.78
CA LEU A 25 1.56 -8.78 2.81
C LEU A 25 1.25 -8.36 4.24
N ALA A 26 0.88 -9.31 5.10
CA ALA A 26 0.57 -9.03 6.50
C ALA A 26 1.77 -8.45 7.27
N ALA A 27 2.98 -8.92 6.97
CA ALA A 27 4.21 -8.43 7.61
C ALA A 27 4.60 -7.02 7.16
N VAL A 28 4.45 -6.69 5.86
CA VAL A 28 5.00 -5.43 5.31
C VAL A 28 4.00 -4.27 5.29
N LEU A 29 2.70 -4.55 5.16
CA LEU A 29 1.66 -3.52 5.04
C LEU A 29 1.67 -2.48 6.20
N PRO A 30 1.86 -2.86 7.48
CA PRO A 30 1.85 -1.89 8.57
C PRO A 30 2.94 -0.80 8.44
N PHE A 31 4.08 -1.11 7.83
CA PHE A 31 5.17 -0.16 7.66
C PHE A 31 4.81 0.95 6.67
N THR A 32 4.23 0.61 5.53
CA THR A 32 3.76 1.60 4.56
C THR A 32 2.57 2.39 5.12
N ALA A 33 1.60 1.69 5.73
CA ALA A 33 0.34 2.29 6.14
C ALA A 33 0.54 3.35 7.23
N ARG A 34 1.54 3.17 8.10
CA ARG A 34 1.90 4.14 9.14
C ARG A 34 2.35 5.48 8.55
N SER A 35 3.13 5.47 7.47
CA SER A 35 3.80 6.67 6.94
C SER A 35 3.06 7.31 5.77
N PHE A 36 2.46 6.51 4.89
CA PHE A 36 1.83 6.97 3.65
C PHE A 36 0.31 6.95 3.74
N ALA A 37 -0.35 7.91 3.08
CA ALA A 37 -1.81 7.92 2.97
C ALA A 37 -2.27 6.92 1.90
N ARG A 38 -1.68 6.99 0.71
CA ARG A 38 -1.95 6.09 -0.42
C ARG A 38 -0.67 5.46 -0.96
N ALA A 39 -0.83 4.39 -1.73
CA ALA A 39 0.27 3.90 -2.57
C ALA A 39 -0.19 3.31 -3.89
N VAL A 40 0.61 3.48 -4.95
CA VAL A 40 0.46 2.75 -6.21
C VAL A 40 1.05 1.35 -6.04
N VAL A 41 0.18 0.35 -5.99
CA VAL A 41 0.53 -1.05 -5.74
C VAL A 41 0.87 -1.73 -7.05
N MET A 42 2.09 -2.24 -7.15
CA MET A 42 2.62 -2.88 -8.34
C MET A 42 2.03 -4.29 -8.55
N PRO A 43 1.84 -4.73 -9.81
CA PRO A 43 0.99 -5.89 -10.13
C PRO A 43 1.79 -7.20 -10.36
N ASN A 44 3.10 -7.20 -10.07
CA ASN A 44 4.02 -8.29 -10.37
C ASN A 44 3.99 -9.46 -9.35
N LEU A 45 2.79 -9.89 -8.97
CA LEU A 45 2.59 -11.15 -8.24
C LEU A 45 2.90 -12.36 -9.15
N ARG A 46 2.79 -13.57 -8.60
CA ARG A 46 2.96 -14.82 -9.34
C ARG A 46 1.70 -15.68 -9.17
N PRO A 47 0.80 -15.77 -10.17
CA PRO A 47 0.82 -15.07 -11.46
C PRO A 47 0.63 -13.55 -11.33
N PRO A 48 1.01 -12.75 -12.35
CA PRO A 48 0.81 -11.30 -12.31
C PRO A 48 -0.67 -10.93 -12.30
N VAL A 49 -0.97 -9.76 -11.74
CA VAL A 49 -2.32 -9.18 -11.73
C VAL A 49 -2.54 -8.49 -13.08
N ALA A 50 -3.21 -9.16 -14.01
CA ALA A 50 -3.41 -8.70 -15.39
C ALA A 50 -4.85 -8.27 -15.70
N THR A 51 -5.81 -8.57 -14.82
CA THR A 51 -7.24 -8.25 -15.02
C THR A 51 -7.80 -7.41 -13.88
N THR A 52 -8.84 -6.64 -14.16
CA THR A 52 -9.58 -5.85 -13.15
C THR A 52 -10.10 -6.73 -12.01
N ALA A 53 -10.61 -7.92 -12.32
CA ALA A 53 -11.09 -8.86 -11.30
C ALA A 53 -9.97 -9.30 -10.33
N GLN A 54 -8.78 -9.61 -10.86
CA GLN A 54 -7.62 -9.92 -10.03
C GLN A 54 -7.19 -8.71 -9.17
N ALA A 55 -7.20 -7.50 -9.74
CA ALA A 55 -6.85 -6.28 -9.02
C ALA A 55 -7.83 -5.99 -7.87
N LEU A 56 -9.13 -6.17 -8.09
CA LEU A 56 -10.16 -6.02 -7.06
C LEU A 56 -10.00 -7.06 -5.94
N ALA A 57 -9.73 -8.32 -6.30
CA ALA A 57 -9.48 -9.38 -5.32
C ALA A 57 -8.23 -9.10 -4.48
N TYR A 58 -7.16 -8.62 -5.11
CA TYR A 58 -5.93 -8.25 -4.41
C TYR A 58 -6.13 -7.03 -3.50
N ARG A 59 -6.85 -6.00 -3.98
CA ARG A 59 -7.25 -4.85 -3.16
C ARG A 59 -8.01 -5.28 -1.91
N ALA A 60 -8.95 -6.21 -2.03
CA ALA A 60 -9.70 -6.73 -0.90
C ALA A 60 -8.79 -7.38 0.16
N ARG A 61 -7.79 -8.17 -0.28
CA ARG A 61 -6.78 -8.75 0.63
C ARG A 61 -5.95 -7.69 1.34
N ILE A 62 -5.50 -6.65 0.62
CA ILE A 62 -4.74 -5.54 1.21
C ILE A 62 -5.58 -4.80 2.25
N VAL A 63 -6.83 -4.46 1.92
CA VAL A 63 -7.74 -3.76 2.85
C VAL A 63 -8.03 -4.61 4.08
N ALA A 64 -8.19 -5.93 3.92
CA ALA A 64 -8.41 -6.85 5.03
C ALA A 64 -7.19 -7.00 5.95
N ALA A 65 -5.98 -6.90 5.41
CA ALA A 65 -4.72 -6.98 6.16
C ALA A 65 -4.32 -5.67 6.84
N ARG A 66 -4.98 -4.55 6.51
CA ARG A 66 -4.66 -3.22 7.05
C ARG A 66 -4.98 -3.12 8.55
N PRO A 67 -4.24 -2.31 9.33
CA PRO A 67 -4.63 -1.98 10.70
C PRO A 67 -6.11 -1.55 10.79
N ARG A 68 -6.86 -2.11 11.73
CA ARG A 68 -8.30 -1.79 11.88
C ARG A 68 -8.55 -0.44 12.54
N ALA A 69 -7.60 0.03 13.35
CA ALA A 69 -7.66 1.30 14.06
C ALA A 69 -6.24 1.89 14.21
N GLY A 70 -6.16 3.17 14.58
CA GLY A 70 -4.89 3.85 14.79
C GLY A 70 -4.14 4.19 13.49
N PRO A 71 -2.86 4.57 13.59
CA PRO A 71 -2.04 4.93 12.43
C PRO A 71 -2.04 3.83 11.36
N GLY A 72 -2.40 4.23 10.14
CA GLY A 72 -2.49 3.33 8.98
C GLY A 72 -3.84 2.67 8.74
N SER A 73 -4.84 2.88 9.59
CA SER A 73 -6.20 2.38 9.33
C SER A 73 -6.90 3.01 8.12
N GLY A 74 -6.46 4.20 7.72
CA GLY A 74 -6.95 4.91 6.53
C GLY A 74 -6.13 4.69 5.27
N PHE A 75 -5.15 3.77 5.25
CA PHE A 75 -4.31 3.55 4.08
C PHE A 75 -5.13 3.08 2.87
N GLU A 76 -4.93 3.73 1.72
CA GLU A 76 -5.64 3.44 0.47
C GLU A 76 -4.70 2.89 -0.62
N PRO A 77 -4.86 1.62 -1.03
CA PRO A 77 -4.11 1.06 -2.15
C PRO A 77 -4.73 1.46 -3.51
N LEU A 78 -3.91 2.06 -4.37
CA LEU A 78 -4.21 2.38 -5.76
C LEU A 78 -3.68 1.24 -6.65
N MET A 79 -4.58 0.50 -7.30
CA MET A 79 -4.21 -0.73 -8.00
C MET A 79 -3.75 -0.46 -9.43
N THR A 80 -2.79 -1.25 -9.89
CA THR A 80 -2.32 -1.26 -11.29
C THR A 80 -2.55 -2.63 -11.92
N LEU A 81 -2.44 -2.69 -13.26
CA LEU A 81 -2.46 -3.93 -14.02
C LEU A 81 -1.09 -4.17 -14.65
N TYR A 82 -0.66 -5.43 -14.67
CA TYR A 82 0.53 -5.85 -15.38
C TYR A 82 0.23 -5.86 -16.87
N LEU A 83 1.05 -5.17 -17.67
CA LEU A 83 0.94 -5.21 -19.13
C LEU A 83 1.55 -6.53 -19.62
N THR A 84 0.70 -7.38 -20.22
CA THR A 84 1.05 -8.72 -20.70
C THR A 84 1.01 -8.78 -22.22
#